data_AF-A0A228QSC9-F1
#
_entry.id   AF-A0A228QSC9-F1
#
_cell.length_a   1.000
_cell.length_b   1.000
_cell.length_c   1.000
_cell.angle_alpha   90.00
_cell.angle_beta   90.00
_cell.angle_gamma   90.00
#
_symmetry.space_group_name_H-M   'P 1'
#
loop_
_entity.id
_entity.type
_entity.pdbx_description
1 polymer ?
#
loop_
_entity_poly.entity_id
_entity_poly.type
_entity_poly.pdbx_seq_one_letter_code
_entity_poly.pdbx_strand_id
1 'polypeptide(L)'
;MDNAKRTARIASGLLVVALIELLALLFGYGFASSMDDPYMGVRVLITALFWAAGLSVIGVIAAIACLSIDQQARGGTIYWALALHGLIVLPGLFLTFH
;
A
#
# COMPACT_ATOMS: atom_id res chain seq x y z
N MET A 1 -19.66 7.88 -19.17
CA MET A 1 -18.70 8.46 -18.20
C MET A 1 -17.37 8.53 -18.92
N ASP A 2 -16.75 9.70 -18.97
CA ASP A 2 -15.46 9.85 -19.65
C ASP A 2 -14.37 8.99 -18.96
N ASN A 3 -13.40 8.50 -19.73
CA ASN A 3 -12.36 7.61 -19.22
C ASN A 3 -11.46 8.33 -18.21
N ALA A 4 -11.16 9.60 -18.41
CA ALA A 4 -10.28 10.38 -17.53
C ALA A 4 -10.83 10.52 -16.09
N LYS A 5 -12.13 10.77 -15.94
CA LYS A 5 -12.85 10.87 -14.66
C LYS A 5 -12.92 9.52 -13.96
N ARG A 6 -13.03 8.42 -14.72
CA ARG A 6 -12.91 7.07 -14.17
C ARG A 6 -11.50 6.83 -13.63
N THR A 7 -10.46 7.15 -14.40
CA THR A 7 -9.08 6.92 -13.96
C THR A 7 -8.71 7.79 -12.77
N ALA A 8 -9.15 9.05 -12.73
CA ALA A 8 -8.96 9.93 -11.56
C ALA A 8 -9.61 9.38 -10.28
N ARG A 9 -10.80 8.78 -10.38
CA ARG A 9 -11.47 8.12 -9.25
C ARG A 9 -10.71 6.88 -8.79
N ILE A 10 -10.20 6.07 -9.72
CA ILE A 10 -9.38 4.90 -9.39
C ILE A 10 -8.08 5.34 -8.70
N ALA A 11 -7.38 6.35 -9.24
CA ALA A 11 -6.17 6.88 -8.65
C ALA A 11 -6.39 7.41 -7.22
N SER A 12 -7.49 8.14 -7.00
CA SER A 12 -7.88 8.59 -5.67
C SER A 12 -8.21 7.43 -4.73
N GLY A 13 -8.95 6.42 -5.22
CA GLY A 13 -9.26 5.22 -4.47
C GLY A 13 -8.01 4.45 -4.04
N LEU A 14 -7.06 4.24 -4.96
CA LEU A 14 -5.78 3.60 -4.67
C LEU A 14 -4.98 4.39 -3.64
N LEU A 15 -4.93 5.73 -3.76
CA LEU A 15 -4.28 6.57 -2.77
C LEU A 15 -4.91 6.41 -1.37
N VAL A 16 -6.24 6.40 -1.28
CA VAL A 16 -6.94 6.20 -0.01
C VAL A 16 -6.65 4.82 0.58
N VAL A 17 -6.61 3.77 -0.25
CA VAL A 17 -6.25 2.41 0.21
C VAL A 17 -4.84 2.41 0.80
N ALA A 18 -3.86 2.98 0.10
CA ALA A 18 -2.49 3.07 0.62
C ALA A 18 -2.40 3.82 1.97
N LEU A 19 -3.20 4.88 2.15
CA LEU A 19 -3.28 5.60 3.42
C LEU A 19 -3.89 4.75 4.55
N ILE A 20 -4.92 3.95 4.23
CA ILE A 20 -5.52 3.02 5.19
C ILE A 20 -4.50 1.95 5.60
N GLU A 21 -3.73 1.41 4.65
CA GLU A 21 -2.66 0.44 4.93
C GLU A 21 -1.60 1.05 5.86
N LEU A 22 -1.15 2.28 5.60
CA LEU A 22 -0.20 2.98 6.47
C LEU A 22 -0.75 3.20 7.88
N LEU A 23 -2.02 3.60 8.00
CA LEU A 23 -2.66 3.76 9.30
C LEU A 23 -2.75 2.42 10.05
N ALA A 24 -3.12 1.35 9.35
CA ALA A 24 -3.18 0.01 9.93
C ALA A 24 -1.80 -0.45 10.43
N LEU A 25 -0.73 -0.19 9.66
CA LEU A 25 0.64 -0.48 10.08
C LEU A 25 1.07 0.38 11.27
N LEU A 26 0.68 1.66 11.32
CA LEU A 26 0.97 2.54 12.45
C LEU A 26 0.30 2.05 13.74
N PHE A 27 -0.98 1.67 13.66
CA PHE A 27 -1.69 1.07 14.79
C PHE A 27 -1.07 -0.27 15.20
N GLY A 28 -0.72 -1.12 14.22
CA GLY A 28 -0.02 -2.38 14.46
C GLY A 28 1.32 -2.20 15.16
N TYR A 29 2.10 -1.19 14.77
CA TYR A 29 3.34 -0.81 15.43
C TYR A 29 3.10 -0.32 16.86
N GLY A 30 2.12 0.57 17.07
CA GLY A 30 1.77 1.05 18.41
C GLY A 30 1.40 -0.09 19.35
N PHE A 31 0.54 -1.01 18.88
CA PHE A 31 0.14 -2.19 19.64
C PHE A 31 1.31 -3.15 19.92
N ALA A 32 2.16 -3.41 18.93
CA ALA A 32 3.36 -4.23 19.10
C ALA A 32 4.34 -3.62 20.11
N SER A 33 4.50 -2.28 20.09
CA SER A 33 5.42 -1.56 20.99
C SER A 33 4.98 -1.55 22.45
N SER A 34 3.69 -1.78 22.72
CA SER A 34 3.14 -1.85 24.07
C SER A 34 3.13 -3.27 24.66
N MET A 35 3.62 -4.28 23.94
CA MET A 35 3.64 -5.66 24.44
C MET A 35 4.81 -5.90 25.41
N ASP A 36 4.53 -6.59 26.50
CA ASP A 36 5.56 -7.00 27.49
C ASP A 36 6.58 -7.97 26.90
N ASP A 37 6.13 -8.88 26.01
CA ASP A 37 7.01 -9.77 25.26
C ASP A 37 7.40 -9.16 23.90
N PRO A 38 8.66 -8.74 23.72
CA PRO A 38 9.11 -8.12 22.48
C PRO A 38 9.05 -9.06 21.28
N TYR A 39 9.21 -10.37 21.47
CA TYR A 39 9.14 -11.33 20.35
C TYR A 39 7.72 -11.46 19.80
N MET A 40 6.72 -11.38 20.68
CA MET A 40 5.32 -11.35 20.26
C MET A 40 4.97 -10.06 19.52
N GLY A 41 5.48 -8.92 19.99
CA GLY A 41 5.34 -7.63 19.30
C GLY A 41 5.92 -7.68 17.87
N VAL A 42 7.15 -8.20 17.73
CA VAL A 42 7.79 -8.36 16.41
C VAL A 42 6.98 -9.28 15.50
N ARG A 43 6.46 -10.41 15.99
CA ARG A 43 5.62 -11.33 15.19
C ARG A 43 4.35 -10.65 14.67
N VAL A 44 3.70 -9.84 15.51
CA VAL A 44 2.50 -9.09 15.10
C VAL A 44 2.84 -8.07 14.02
N LEU A 45 3.94 -7.33 14.18
CA LEU A 45 4.37 -6.35 13.19
C LEU A 45 4.72 -6.99 11.84
N ILE A 46 5.46 -8.11 11.86
CA ILE A 46 5.79 -8.88 10.64
C ILE A 46 4.52 -9.37 9.95
N THR A 47 3.56 -9.90 10.73
CA THR A 47 2.28 -10.39 10.18
C THR A 47 1.50 -9.25 9.53
N ALA A 48 1.39 -8.10 10.20
CA ALA A 48 0.71 -6.92 9.68
C ALA A 48 1.37 -6.41 8.38
N LEU A 49 2.71 -6.37 8.35
CA LEU A 49 3.48 -5.96 7.19
C LEU A 49 3.31 -6.91 6.01
N PHE A 50 3.29 -8.22 6.24
CA PHE A 50 3.07 -9.22 5.19
C PHE A 50 1.69 -9.05 4.53
N TRP A 51 0.63 -8.89 5.33
CA TRP A 51 -0.71 -8.66 4.80
C TRP A 51 -0.84 -7.32 4.06
N ALA A 52 -0.26 -6.26 4.62
CA ALA A 52 -0.25 -4.95 3.96
C ALA A 52 0.52 -5.00 2.64
N ALA A 53 1.66 -5.68 2.58
CA ALA A 53 2.41 -5.85 1.33
C ALA A 53 1.60 -6.64 0.29
N GLY A 54 0.92 -7.71 0.68
CA GLY A 54 0.07 -8.49 -0.22
C GLY A 54 -1.06 -7.67 -0.85
N LEU A 55 -1.76 -6.87 -0.05
CA LEU A 55 -2.79 -5.95 -0.54
C LEU A 55 -2.19 -4.84 -1.43
N SER A 56 -1.07 -4.29 -1.00
CA SER A 56 -0.40 -3.20 -1.70
C SER A 56 0.15 -3.61 -3.08
N VAL A 57 0.55 -4.87 -3.26
CA VAL A 57 0.91 -5.41 -4.60
C VAL A 57 -0.25 -5.25 -5.59
N ILE A 58 -1.50 -5.49 -5.15
CA ILE A 58 -2.69 -5.31 -5.99
C ILE A 58 -2.82 -3.82 -6.37
N GLY A 59 -2.56 -2.92 -5.42
CA GLY A 59 -2.54 -1.48 -5.67
C GLY A 59 -1.50 -1.05 -6.70
N VAL A 60 -0.28 -1.58 -6.62
CA VAL A 60 0.79 -1.34 -7.61
C VAL A 60 0.34 -1.80 -9.00
N ILE A 61 -0.17 -3.03 -9.12
CA ILE A 61 -0.62 -3.58 -10.42
C ILE A 61 -1.75 -2.72 -10.99
N ALA A 62 -2.72 -2.32 -10.17
CA ALA A 62 -3.83 -1.47 -10.59
C ALA A 62 -3.35 -0.09 -11.07
N ALA A 63 -2.38 0.53 -10.37
CA ALA A 63 -1.81 1.81 -10.76
C ALA A 63 -1.04 1.72 -12.09
N ILE A 64 -0.23 0.67 -12.28
CA ILE A 64 0.50 0.42 -13.54
C ILE A 64 -0.48 0.18 -14.69
N ALA A 65 -1.53 -0.62 -14.48
CA ALA A 65 -2.55 -0.88 -15.49
C ALA A 65 -3.26 0.41 -15.91
N CYS A 66 -3.64 1.26 -14.95
CA CYS A 66 -4.24 2.56 -15.24
C CYS A 66 -3.31 3.48 -16.04
N LEU A 67 -2.03 3.58 -15.65
CA LEU A 67 -1.02 4.36 -16.36
C LEU A 67 -0.75 3.85 -17.79
N SER A 68 -0.95 2.55 -18.02
CA SER A 68 -0.76 1.91 -19.33
C SER A 68 -1.94 2.15 -20.28
N ILE A 69 -3.16 2.25 -19.74
CA ILE A 69 -4.39 2.43 -20.52
C ILE A 69 -4.67 3.91 -20.80
N ASP A 70 -4.37 4.79 -19.85
CA ASP A 70 -4.73 6.20 -19.91
C ASP A 70 -3.52 7.10 -19.59
N GLN A 71 -2.86 7.59 -20.63
CA GLN A 71 -1.72 8.50 -20.45
C GLN A 71 -2.11 9.87 -19.89
N GLN A 72 -3.37 10.29 -20.00
CA GLN A 72 -3.87 11.51 -19.35
C GLN A 72 -4.05 11.32 -17.83
N ALA A 73 -4.11 10.07 -17.36
CA ALA A 73 -4.11 9.75 -15.94
C ALA A 73 -2.77 9.96 -15.23
N ARG A 74 -1.72 10.40 -15.95
CA ARG A 74 -0.40 10.78 -15.42
C ARG A 74 -0.44 12.07 -14.58
N GLY A 75 -1.42 12.19 -13.68
CA GLY A 75 -1.47 13.21 -12.65
C GLY A 75 -0.68 12.78 -11.41
N GLY A 76 -0.36 13.75 -10.54
CA GLY A 76 0.40 13.48 -9.32
C GLY A 76 -0.23 12.39 -8.43
N THR A 77 -1.57 12.30 -8.37
CA THR A 77 -2.29 11.36 -7.51
C THR A 77 -1.94 9.90 -7.78
N ILE A 78 -1.85 9.47 -9.05
CA ILE A 78 -1.58 8.06 -9.34
C ILE A 78 -0.11 7.70 -9.09
N TYR A 79 0.81 8.64 -9.30
CA TYR A 79 2.21 8.46 -8.95
C TYR A 79 2.41 8.38 -7.44
N TRP A 80 1.69 9.20 -6.66
CA TRP A 80 1.68 9.10 -5.20
C TRP A 80 1.11 7.76 -4.73
N ALA A 81 -0.02 7.31 -5.29
CA ALA A 81 -0.58 6.00 -4.97
C ALA A 81 0.42 4.88 -5.28
N LEU A 82 1.05 4.92 -6.46
CA LEU A 82 2.07 3.95 -6.85
C LEU A 82 3.28 3.96 -5.91
N ALA A 83 3.76 5.14 -5.53
CA ALA A 83 4.91 5.29 -4.64
C ALA A 83 4.60 4.76 -3.23
N LEU A 84 3.44 5.11 -2.67
CA LEU A 84 3.03 4.63 -1.35
C LEU A 84 2.85 3.11 -1.35
N HIS A 85 2.18 2.56 -2.36
CA HIS A 85 2.04 1.13 -2.46
C HIS A 85 3.39 0.44 -2.62
N GLY A 86 4.27 0.95 -3.50
CA GLY A 86 5.64 0.44 -3.65
C GLY A 86 6.44 0.46 -2.34
N LEU A 87 6.31 1.52 -1.54
CA LEU A 87 6.96 1.63 -0.23
C LEU A 87 6.50 0.56 0.75
N ILE A 88 5.21 0.18 0.74
CA ILE A 88 4.65 -0.87 1.59
C ILE A 88 5.05 -2.27 1.08
N VAL A 89 5.13 -2.45 -0.23
CA VAL A 89 5.49 -3.73 -0.86
C VAL A 89 6.94 -4.10 -0.58
N LEU A 90 7.88 -3.15 -0.67
CA LEU A 90 9.31 -3.44 -0.55
C LEU A 90 9.72 -4.16 0.75
N PRO A 91 9.31 -3.68 1.96
CA PRO A 91 9.61 -4.38 3.20
C PRO A 91 8.99 -5.77 3.29
N GLY A 92 7.74 -5.95 2.82
CA GLY A 92 7.10 -7.26 2.82
C GLY A 92 7.76 -8.26 1.87
N LEU A 93 8.19 -7.81 0.69
CA LEU A 93 8.99 -8.64 -0.21
C LEU A 93 10.33 -9.00 0.42
N PHE A 94 11.02 -8.05 1.05
CA PHE A 94 12.28 -8.31 1.73
C PHE A 94 12.15 -9.43 2.76
N LEU A 95 11.15 -9.36 3.64
CA LEU A 95 10.85 -10.38 4.65
C LEU A 95 10.39 -11.73 4.07
N THR A 96 9.89 -11.74 2.83
CA THR A 96 9.47 -12.98 2.19
C THR A 96 10.68 -13.74 1.61
N PHE A 97 11.71 -13.02 1.19
CA PHE A 97 12.89 -13.59 0.52
C PHE A 97 14.15 -13.67 1.40
N HIS A 98 14.15 -13.09 2.59
CA HIS A 98 15.28 -13.09 3.55
C HIS A 98 14.76 -13.41 4.96
#